data_AF-A0A1W9RRD5-F1
#
_entry.id   AF-A0A1W9RRD5-F1
#
_cell.length_a   1.000
_cell.length_b   1.000
_cell.length_c   1.000
_cell.angle_alpha   90.00
_cell.angle_beta   90.00
_cell.angle_gamma   90.00
#
_symmetry.space_group_name_H-M   'P 1'
#
loop_
_entity.id
_entity.type
_entity.pdbx_description
1 polymer ?
#
loop_
_entity_poly.entity_id
_entity_poly.type
_entity_poly.pdbx_seq_one_letter_code
_entity_poly.pdbx_strand_id
1 'polypeptide(L)'
;TLYLFGAGREKRIYAVPPFTEIKPLEFEDHKFRIEDFTDKCCALCGSKDTFLDEIIDGDKRTFTCSDTSFCKKRRKNPNIPKSSRKK
;
A
#
# COMPACT_ATOMS: atom_id res chain seq x y z
N THR A 1 -10.15 -0.27 14.01
CA THR A 1 -10.93 -0.88 12.92
C THR A 1 -10.89 -2.38 13.09
N LEU A 2 -11.99 -3.08 12.80
CA LEU A 2 -12.04 -4.55 12.73
C LEU A 2 -11.66 -4.98 11.31
N TYR A 3 -10.80 -5.97 11.18
CA TYR A 3 -10.45 -6.56 9.88
C TYR A 3 -11.09 -7.96 9.76
N LEU A 4 -11.77 -8.20 8.64
CA LEU A 4 -12.42 -9.48 8.32
C LEU A 4 -11.87 -10.00 7.00
N PHE A 5 -11.53 -11.29 6.97
CA PHE A 5 -10.96 -11.97 5.80
C PHE A 5 -11.80 -13.19 5.46
N GLY A 6 -12.31 -13.27 4.24
CA GLY A 6 -13.12 -14.38 3.75
C GLY A 6 -12.42 -15.14 2.62
N ALA A 7 -12.32 -16.47 2.75
CA ALA A 7 -11.84 -17.38 1.73
C ALA A 7 -13.00 -18.32 1.33
N GLY A 8 -13.79 -17.87 0.34
CA GLY A 8 -15.09 -18.47 0.00
C GLY A 8 -14.99 -19.89 -0.54
N ARG A 9 -14.01 -20.17 -1.40
CA ARG A 9 -13.79 -21.50 -1.99
C ARG A 9 -13.37 -22.52 -0.91
N GLU A 10 -12.63 -22.06 0.09
CA GLU A 10 -12.12 -22.83 1.21
C GLU A 10 -13.08 -22.90 2.39
N LYS A 11 -14.23 -22.21 2.31
CA LYS A 11 -15.25 -22.10 3.37
C LYS A 11 -14.66 -21.66 4.71
N ARG A 12 -13.81 -20.63 4.69
CA ARG A 12 -13.12 -20.10 5.89
C ARG A 12 -13.32 -18.60 6.05
N ILE A 13 -13.51 -18.17 7.31
CA ILE A 13 -13.59 -16.76 7.70
C ILE A 13 -12.62 -16.54 8.86
N TYR A 14 -11.84 -15.47 8.78
CA TYR A 14 -10.89 -15.04 9.80
C TYR A 14 -11.13 -13.58 10.17
N ALA A 15 -10.76 -13.19 11.39
CA ALA A 15 -10.90 -11.83 11.87
C ALA A 15 -9.66 -11.41 12.67
N VAL A 16 -9.28 -10.14 12.57
CA VAL A 16 -8.33 -9.49 13.46
C VAL A 16 -9.06 -8.38 14.21
N PRO A 17 -9.33 -8.57 15.52
CA PRO A 17 -10.02 -7.57 16.35
C PRO A 17 -9.28 -6.23 16.40
N PRO A 18 -9.98 -5.12 16.73
CA PRO A 18 -9.33 -3.86 17.01
C PRO A 18 -8.24 -4.00 18.10
N PHE A 19 -7.15 -3.24 17.97
CA PHE A 19 -6.04 -3.21 18.93
C PHE A 19 -5.27 -4.53 19.09
N THR A 20 -5.40 -5.44 18.13
CA THR A 20 -4.56 -6.65 18.07
C THR A 20 -3.19 -6.31 17.52
N GLU A 21 -2.13 -6.81 18.16
CA GLU A 21 -0.76 -6.66 17.67
C GLU A 21 -0.52 -7.55 16.43
N ILE A 22 -0.02 -6.97 15.35
CA ILE A 22 0.28 -7.68 14.10
C ILE A 22 1.78 -7.58 13.85
N LYS A 23 2.48 -8.72 13.86
CA LYS A 23 3.91 -8.81 13.59
C LYS A 23 4.15 -9.63 12.33
N PRO A 24 4.79 -9.06 11.29
CA PRO A 24 5.31 -9.85 10.19
C PRO A 24 6.28 -10.91 10.72
N LEU A 25 6.26 -12.09 10.14
CA LEU A 25 7.28 -13.10 10.41
C LEU A 25 8.60 -12.63 9.83
N GLU A 26 9.64 -12.59 10.65
CA GLU A 26 11.00 -12.25 10.25
C GLU A 26 12.01 -13.10 11.03
N PHE A 27 13.20 -13.26 10.48
CA PHE A 27 14.32 -13.95 11.13
C PHE A 27 15.34 -12.92 11.63
N GLU A 28 16.25 -13.36 12.50
CA GLU A 28 17.31 -12.49 13.04
C GLU A 28 18.25 -11.99 11.95
N ASP A 29 18.59 -12.86 11.01
CA ASP A 29 19.45 -12.62 9.85
C ASP A 29 18.68 -12.13 8.61
N HIS A 30 17.35 -12.26 8.59
CA HIS A 30 16.50 -11.84 7.49
C HIS A 30 15.27 -11.05 7.96
N LYS A 31 15.41 -9.72 7.99
CA LYS A 31 14.36 -8.78 8.37
C LYS A 31 13.28 -8.63 7.31
N PHE A 32 12.05 -8.39 7.76
CA PHE A 32 10.95 -8.05 6.86
C PHE A 32 11.26 -6.74 6.12
N ARG A 33 11.03 -6.70 4.80
CA ARG A 33 11.22 -5.52 3.97
C ARG A 33 9.94 -5.21 3.22
N ILE A 34 9.65 -3.92 3.07
CA ILE A 34 8.60 -3.43 2.19
C ILE A 34 9.18 -3.16 0.80
N GLU A 35 8.30 -2.93 -0.17
CA GLU A 35 8.68 -2.58 -1.53
C GLU A 35 9.38 -1.21 -1.59
N ASP A 36 10.44 -1.15 -2.39
CA ASP A 36 11.28 0.03 -2.55
C ASP A 36 10.95 0.73 -3.88
N PHE A 37 10.48 1.98 -3.77
CA PHE A 37 10.20 2.87 -4.88
C PHE A 37 11.02 4.17 -4.80
N THR A 38 12.19 4.16 -4.14
CA THR A 38 12.98 5.37 -3.84
C THR A 38 13.21 6.27 -5.06
N ASP A 39 13.42 5.68 -6.24
CA ASP A 39 13.65 6.41 -7.49
C ASP A 39 12.40 6.63 -8.37
N LYS A 40 11.22 6.26 -7.87
CA LYS A 40 9.95 6.34 -8.61
C LYS A 40 8.98 7.28 -7.93
N CYS A 41 8.09 7.87 -8.73
CA CYS A 41 6.99 8.66 -8.21
C CYS A 41 5.75 8.42 -9.06
N CYS A 42 4.59 8.67 -8.47
CA CYS A 42 3.33 8.64 -9.21
C CYS A 42 3.34 9.73 -10.29
N ALA A 43 3.20 9.34 -11.55
CA ALA A 43 3.14 10.26 -12.68
C ALA A 43 1.95 11.23 -12.64
N LEU A 44 0.89 10.91 -11.87
CA LEU A 44 -0.33 11.71 -11.80
C LEU A 44 -0.33 12.75 -10.68
N CYS A 45 0.31 12.44 -9.54
CA CYS A 45 0.24 13.29 -8.34
C CYS A 45 1.60 13.54 -7.67
N GLY A 46 2.69 13.01 -8.22
CA GLY A 46 4.05 13.18 -7.70
C GLY A 46 4.37 12.41 -6.41
N SER A 47 3.44 11.59 -5.91
CA SER A 47 3.61 10.82 -4.66
C SER A 47 4.83 9.88 -4.71
N LYS A 48 5.66 9.92 -3.66
CA LYS A 48 6.81 9.02 -3.44
C LYS A 48 6.66 8.14 -2.20
N ASP A 49 5.60 8.33 -1.41
CA ASP A 49 5.37 7.67 -0.12
C ASP A 49 4.24 6.63 -0.20
N THR A 50 3.73 6.33 -1.39
CA THR A 50 2.63 5.37 -1.65
C THR A 50 3.13 4.15 -2.37
N PHE A 51 2.42 3.02 -2.21
CA PHE A 51 2.58 1.88 -3.10
C PHE A 51 2.22 2.28 -4.53
N LEU A 52 3.03 1.85 -5.50
CA LEU A 52 2.88 2.23 -6.91
C LEU A 52 2.61 1.00 -7.77
N ASP A 53 1.66 1.13 -8.69
CA ASP A 53 1.43 0.18 -9.77
C ASP A 53 2.32 0.59 -10.97
N GLU A 54 3.01 -0.38 -11.56
CA GLU A 54 3.75 -0.20 -12.81
C GLU A 54 2.83 -0.49 -14.00
N ILE A 55 2.68 0.50 -14.87
CA ILE A 55 1.94 0.41 -16.13
C ILE A 55 2.96 0.33 -17.26
N ILE A 56 2.84 -0.71 -18.08
CA ILE A 56 3.71 -0.99 -19.22
C ILE A 56 2.93 -0.68 -20.50
N ASP A 57 3.46 0.22 -21.32
CA ASP A 57 2.95 0.57 -22.65
C ASP A 57 4.10 0.53 -23.67
N GLY A 58 4.23 -0.59 -24.38
CA GLY A 58 5.42 -0.91 -25.16
C GLY A 58 6.68 -0.91 -24.28
N ASP A 59 7.68 -0.08 -24.65
CA ASP A 59 8.92 0.10 -23.87
C ASP A 59 8.79 1.14 -22.75
N LYS A 60 7.67 1.86 -22.67
CA LYS A 60 7.46 2.91 -21.66
C LYS A 60 6.90 2.31 -20.39
N ARG A 61 7.52 2.65 -19.25
CA ARG A 61 7.07 2.27 -17.91
C ARG A 61 6.64 3.51 -17.15
N THR A 62 5.40 3.52 -16.68
CA THR A 62 4.83 4.61 -15.90
C THR A 62 4.39 4.08 -14.54
N PHE A 63 4.65 4.83 -13.47
CA PHE A 63 4.26 4.45 -12.13
C PHE A 63 3.09 5.30 -11.67
N THR A 64 2.07 4.69 -11.08
CA THR A 64 0.89 5.41 -10.56
C THR A 64 0.52 4.91 -9.17
N CYS A 65 -0.11 5.75 -8.34
CA CYS A 65 -0.56 5.31 -7.03
C CYS A 65 -1.61 4.19 -7.17
N SER A 66 -1.38 3.07 -6.49
CA SER A 66 -2.34 1.97 -6.45
C SER A 66 -3.68 2.37 -5.81
N ASP A 67 -3.63 3.19 -4.75
CA ASP A 67 -4.84 3.84 -4.21
C ASP A 67 -5.23 5.07 -5.07
N THR A 68 -6.10 4.82 -6.05
CA THR A 68 -6.64 5.86 -6.94
C THR A 68 -7.47 6.92 -6.21
N SER A 69 -8.09 6.57 -5.07
CA SER A 69 -8.89 7.51 -4.28
C SER A 69 -8.00 8.50 -3.55
N PHE A 70 -6.92 8.01 -2.93
CA PHE A 70 -5.88 8.87 -2.35
C PHE A 70 -5.21 9.74 -3.44
N CYS A 71 -4.87 9.15 -4.58
CA CYS A 71 -4.27 9.88 -5.71
C CYS A 71 -5.14 11.06 -6.16
N LYS A 72 -6.45 10.85 -6.31
CA LYS A 72 -7.40 11.92 -6.67
C LYS A 72 -7.44 13.03 -5.63
N LYS A 73 -7.41 12.70 -4.33
CA LYS A 73 -7.38 13.70 -3.25
C LYS A 73 -6.09 14.51 -3.29
N ARG A 74 -4.94 13.84 -3.43
CA ARG A 74 -3.63 14.51 -3.48
C ARG A 74 -3.47 15.40 -4.71
N ARG A 75 -4.06 15.05 -5.86
CA ARG A 75 -4.13 15.94 -7.03
C ARG A 75 -4.87 17.25 -6.75
N LYS A 76 -5.90 17.22 -5.90
CA LYS A 76 -6.64 18.43 -5.49
C LYS A 76 -5.93 19.21 -4.38
N ASN A 77 -5.21 18.51 -3.50
CA ASN A 77 -4.43 19.12 -2.43
C ASN A 77 -3.09 18.37 -2.28
N PRO A 78 -2.01 18.88 -2.89
CA PRO A 78 -0.71 18.21 -2.96
C PRO A 78 -0.09 17.88 -1.59
N ASN A 79 -0.41 18.67 -0.57
CA ASN A 79 0.19 18.58 0.76
C ASN A 79 -0.58 17.65 1.72
N ILE A 80 -1.55 16.86 1.22
CA ILE A 80 -2.25 15.88 2.07
C ILE A 80 -1.23 14.85 2.57
N PRO A 81 -1.06 14.70 3.90
CA PRO A 81 -0.23 13.66 4.47
C PRO A 81 -0.89 12.30 4.23
N LYS A 82 -0.08 11.29 3.94
CA LYS A 82 -0.55 9.90 3.94
C LYS A 82 -1.05 9.61 5.35
N SER A 83 -2.29 9.17 5.51
CA SER A 83 -2.85 8.94 6.85
C SER A 83 -2.04 7.83 7.52
N SER A 84 -1.12 8.23 8.39
CA SER A 84 -0.31 7.31 9.18
C SER A 84 -1.22 6.71 10.24
N ARG A 85 -1.93 5.63 9.90
CA ARG A 85 -2.35 4.69 10.94
C ARG A 85 -1.12 3.90 11.34
N LYS A 86 -0.20 4.58 12.04
CA LYS A 86 0.76 3.95 12.94
C LYS A 86 -0.03 3.60 14.20
N LYS A 87 -0.26 2.31 14.41
CA LYS A 87 -0.30 1.66 15.72
C LYS A 87 -0.10 0.18 15.47
#